data_AF-A0A6J1Q4Q6-F1
#
_entry.id   AF-A0A6J1Q4Q6-F1
#
_cell.length_a   1.000
_cell.length_b   1.000
_cell.length_c   1.000
_cell.angle_alpha   90.00
_cell.angle_beta   90.00
_cell.angle_gamma   90.00
#
_symmetry.space_group_name_H-M   'P 1'
#
loop_
_entity.id
_entity.type
_entity.pdbx_description
1 polymer ?
#
loop_
_entity_poly.entity_id
_entity_poly.type
_entity_poly.pdbx_seq_one_letter_code
_entity_poly.pdbx_strand_id
1 'polypeptide(L)'
;MEKSRKDHDEEILRRFEETVIVNAKGRYEVCLPWVETHPSLPNNRELAEKRLITTTKKLKSSVLYDEYDQVFNDWLAEGIIEVVPDDEIDQEAHYLPHRGVVKVGSTTSLRPDWGRS
;
A
#
# COMPACT_ATOMS: atom_id res chain seq x y z
N MET A 1 -14.29 0.63 -25.91
CA MET A 1 -15.26 -0.48 -25.96
C MET A 1 -15.33 -1.06 -24.56
N GLU A 2 -16.49 -1.06 -23.94
CA GLU A 2 -16.68 -1.59 -22.59
C GLU A 2 -16.76 -3.12 -22.69
N LYS A 3 -15.74 -3.84 -22.22
CA LYS A 3 -15.76 -5.31 -22.14
C LYS A 3 -16.87 -5.71 -21.16
N SER A 4 -17.69 -6.68 -21.53
CA SER A 4 -18.70 -7.23 -20.62
C SER A 4 -17.99 -7.85 -19.41
N ARG A 5 -18.61 -7.74 -18.23
CA ARG A 5 -18.10 -8.36 -17.00
C ARG A 5 -17.77 -9.84 -17.19
N LYS A 6 -18.54 -10.55 -18.01
CA LYS A 6 -18.30 -11.96 -18.36
C LYS A 6 -17.00 -12.15 -19.13
N ASP A 7 -16.76 -11.35 -20.16
CA ASP A 7 -15.54 -11.43 -20.97
C ASP A 7 -14.28 -11.14 -20.13
N HIS A 8 -14.41 -10.28 -19.13
CA HIS A 8 -13.33 -9.98 -18.19
C HIS A 8 -13.07 -11.16 -17.23
N ASP A 9 -14.12 -11.75 -16.67
CA ASP A 9 -14.01 -12.90 -15.78
C ASP A 9 -13.42 -14.12 -16.52
N GLU A 10 -13.82 -14.35 -17.77
CA GLU A 10 -13.26 -15.41 -18.63
C GLU A 10 -11.76 -15.20 -18.92
N GLU A 11 -11.35 -13.96 -19.17
CA GLU A 11 -9.93 -13.61 -19.38
C GLU A 11 -9.09 -13.83 -18.12
N ILE A 12 -9.61 -13.47 -16.94
CA ILE A 12 -8.95 -13.73 -15.65
C ILE A 12 -8.79 -15.24 -15.43
N LEU A 13 -9.85 -16.02 -15.65
CA LEU A 13 -9.83 -17.47 -15.51
C LEU A 13 -8.81 -18.09 -16.47
N ARG A 14 -8.78 -17.67 -17.73
CA ARG A 14 -7.79 -18.15 -18.70
C ARG A 14 -6.36 -17.87 -18.23
N ARG A 15 -6.07 -16.65 -17.78
CA ARG A 15 -4.74 -16.29 -17.24
C ARG A 15 -4.37 -17.09 -16.00
N PHE A 16 -5.33 -17.36 -15.13
CA PHE A 16 -5.10 -18.18 -13.95
C PHE A 16 -4.69 -19.60 -14.35
N GLU A 17 -5.42 -20.22 -15.28
CA GLU A 17 -5.12 -21.57 -15.78
C GLU A 17 -3.79 -21.64 -16.54
N GLU A 18 -3.43 -20.59 -17.29
CA GLU A 18 -2.16 -20.52 -18.02
C GLU A 18 -0.95 -20.31 -17.10
N THR A 19 -1.13 -19.63 -15.97
CA THR A 19 -0.02 -19.20 -15.09
C THR A 19 0.13 -20.05 -13.84
N VAL A 20 -0.82 -20.96 -13.56
CA VAL A 20 -0.71 -21.86 -12.42
C VAL A 20 0.40 -22.89 -12.67
N ILE A 21 1.42 -22.85 -11.82
CA ILE A 21 2.50 -23.83 -11.82
C ILE A 21 2.64 -24.45 -10.44
N VAL A 22 3.14 -25.68 -10.39
CA VAL A 22 3.56 -26.31 -9.14
C VAL A 22 5.07 -26.18 -9.05
N ASN A 23 5.55 -25.44 -8.06
CA ASN A 23 6.98 -25.25 -7.88
C ASN A 23 7.68 -26.54 -7.37
N ALA A 24 9.01 -26.54 -7.34
CA ALA A 24 9.81 -27.68 -6.88
C ALA A 24 9.52 -28.12 -5.42
N LYS A 25 8.84 -27.28 -4.63
CA LYS A 25 8.40 -27.57 -3.25
C LYS A 25 6.95 -28.08 -3.18
N GLY A 26 6.30 -28.32 -4.32
CA GLY A 26 4.92 -28.80 -4.38
C GLY A 26 3.87 -27.73 -4.08
N ARG A 27 4.20 -26.43 -4.15
CA ARG A 27 3.26 -25.33 -3.92
C ARG A 27 2.76 -24.75 -5.24
N TYR A 28 1.49 -24.37 -5.27
CA TYR A 28 0.94 -23.62 -6.39
C TYR A 28 1.48 -22.19 -6.37
N GLU A 29 1.98 -21.75 -7.52
CA GLU A 29 2.31 -20.36 -7.83
C GLU A 29 1.39 -19.94 -8.97
N VAL A 30 0.78 -18.76 -8.85
CA VAL A 30 -0.14 -18.21 -9.85
C VAL A 30 0.23 -16.76 -10.11
N CYS A 31 0.02 -16.28 -11.33
CA CYS A 31 0.17 -14.86 -11.60
C CYS A 31 -1.00 -14.10 -10.96
N LEU A 32 -0.72 -12.93 -10.39
CA LEU A 32 -1.77 -12.05 -9.88
C LEU A 32 -2.58 -11.48 -11.06
N PRO A 33 -3.92 -11.39 -10.92
CA PRO A 33 -4.80 -10.95 -12.01
C PRO A 33 -4.77 -9.43 -12.17
N TRP A 34 -3.62 -8.90 -12.60
CA TRP A 34 -3.45 -7.48 -12.82
C TRP A 34 -4.19 -7.01 -14.08
N VAL A 35 -4.77 -5.81 -14.01
CA VAL A 35 -5.32 -5.13 -15.18
C VAL A 35 -4.16 -4.49 -15.94
N GLU A 36 -3.97 -4.90 -17.20
CA GLU A 36 -2.82 -4.45 -18.01
C GLU A 36 -2.85 -2.95 -18.32
N THR A 37 -4.04 -2.38 -18.44
CA THR A 37 -4.23 -0.95 -18.67
C THR A 37 -4.73 -0.29 -17.39
N HIS A 38 -3.85 0.40 -16.68
CA HIS A 38 -4.22 1.32 -15.62
C HIS A 38 -4.03 2.76 -16.12
N PRO A 39 -4.95 3.70 -15.84
CA PRO A 39 -4.71 5.11 -16.10
C PRO A 39 -3.54 5.58 -15.25
N SER A 40 -2.80 6.60 -15.73
CA SER A 40 -1.77 7.20 -14.88
C SER A 40 -2.39 7.77 -13.61
N LEU A 41 -1.74 7.53 -12.48
CA LEU A 41 -2.17 8.08 -11.20
C LEU A 41 -1.76 9.54 -11.12
N PRO A 42 -2.68 10.47 -10.83
CA PRO A 42 -2.32 11.87 -10.69
C PRO A 42 -1.35 12.03 -9.50
N ASN A 43 -0.34 12.88 -9.68
CA ASN A 43 0.56 13.27 -8.60
C ASN A 43 -0.26 14.00 -7.51
N ASN A 44 -0.17 13.50 -6.27
CA ASN A 44 -0.89 14.04 -5.12
C ASN A 44 0.04 14.56 -4.00
N ARG A 45 1.33 14.80 -4.32
CA ARG A 45 2.38 15.15 -3.35
C ARG A 45 1.99 16.31 -2.44
N GLU A 46 1.56 17.45 -3.00
CA GLU A 46 1.20 18.62 -2.20
C GLU A 46 0.08 18.33 -1.20
N LEU A 47 -0.92 17.53 -1.60
CA LEU A 47 -2.03 17.14 -0.74
C LEU A 47 -1.56 16.16 0.34
N ALA A 48 -0.70 15.22 -0.03
CA ALA A 48 -0.12 14.24 0.89
C ALA A 48 0.76 14.91 1.94
N GLU A 49 1.62 15.86 1.55
CA GLU A 49 2.46 16.64 2.48
C GLU A 49 1.60 17.45 3.47
N LYS A 50 0.54 18.13 3.00
CA LYS A 50 -0.40 18.86 3.88
C LYS A 50 -1.09 17.92 4.87
N ARG A 51 -1.48 16.72 4.43
CA ARG A 51 -2.09 15.68 5.28
C ARG A 51 -1.07 15.16 6.30
N LEU A 52 0.16 14.87 5.89
CA LEU A 52 1.24 14.43 6.76
C LEU A 52 1.49 15.44 7.88
N ILE A 53 1.67 16.73 7.55
CA ILE A 53 1.87 17.81 8.54
C ILE A 53 0.73 17.83 9.56
N THR A 54 -0.51 17.69 9.09
CA THR A 54 -1.71 17.68 9.96
C THR A 54 -1.73 16.45 10.88
N THR A 55 -1.45 15.27 10.34
CA THR A 55 -1.36 14.01 11.10
C THR A 55 -0.25 14.08 12.14
N THR A 56 0.94 14.57 11.78
CA THR A 56 2.06 14.76 12.70
C THR A 56 1.71 15.71 13.85
N LYS A 57 1.06 16.86 13.56
CA LYS A 57 0.60 17.78 14.60
C LYS A 57 -0.37 17.11 15.56
N LYS A 58 -1.33 16.33 15.04
CA LYS A 58 -2.30 15.60 15.86
C LYS A 58 -1.62 14.57 16.77
N LEU A 59 -0.70 13.77 16.23
CA LEU A 59 0.05 12.76 17.00
C LEU A 59 0.90 13.38 18.11
N LYS A 60 1.56 14.51 17.82
CA LYS A 60 2.32 15.27 18.83
C LYS A 60 1.41 15.80 19.94
N SER A 61 0.25 16.36 19.58
CA SER A 61 -0.72 16.84 20.58
C SER A 61 -1.31 15.73 21.45
N SER A 62 -1.36 14.49 20.95
CA SER A 62 -1.81 13.32 21.72
C SER A 62 -0.69 12.55 22.41
N VAL A 63 0.56 13.01 22.33
CA VAL A 63 1.75 12.32 22.89
C VAL A 63 1.92 10.89 22.35
N LEU A 64 1.48 10.65 21.10
CA LEU A 64 1.59 9.35 20.42
C LEU A 64 2.62 9.36 19.29
N TYR A 65 3.36 10.45 19.13
CA TYR A 65 4.29 10.61 18.01
C TYR A 65 5.41 9.57 18.04
N ASP A 66 6.07 9.41 19.18
CA ASP A 66 7.23 8.49 19.29
C ASP A 66 6.80 7.03 19.11
N GLU A 67 5.67 6.63 19.70
CA GLU A 67 5.10 5.29 19.49
C GLU A 67 4.71 5.07 18.01
N TYR A 68 4.21 6.10 17.33
CA TYR A 68 3.85 6.00 15.92
C TYR A 68 5.07 5.90 15.02
N ASP A 69 6.12 6.68 15.30
CA ASP A 69 7.39 6.66 14.59
C ASP A 69 8.08 5.29 14.74
N GLN A 70 8.03 4.70 15.94
CA GLN A 70 8.56 3.37 16.20
C GLN A 70 7.95 2.31 15.29
N VAL A 71 6.65 2.39 14.96
CA VAL A 71 6.02 1.44 14.03
C VAL A 71 6.66 1.48 12.65
N PHE A 72 7.02 2.67 12.13
CA PHE A 72 7.72 2.77 10.86
C PHE A 72 9.15 2.26 10.95
N ASN A 73 9.86 2.54 12.05
CA ASN A 73 11.21 2.02 12.27
C ASN A 73 11.22 0.48 12.34
N ASP A 74 10.23 -0.12 12.99
CA ASP A 74 10.06 -1.58 13.05
C ASP A 74 9.78 -2.15 11.66
N TRP A 75 8.87 -1.54 10.90
CA TRP A 75 8.59 -1.95 9.51
C TRP A 75 9.81 -1.82 8.59
N LEU A 76 10.62 -0.78 8.79
CA LEU A 76 11.87 -0.60 8.05
C LEU A 76 12.88 -1.69 8.41
N ALA A 77 13.01 -2.03 9.70
CA ALA A 77 13.89 -3.10 10.17
C ALA A 77 13.43 -4.50 9.69
N GLU A 78 12.12 -4.72 9.60
CA GLU A 78 11.53 -5.96 9.08
C GLU A 78 11.55 -6.05 7.54
N GLY A 79 11.92 -4.97 6.84
CA GLY A 79 11.92 -4.90 5.37
C GLY A 79 10.51 -4.86 4.76
N ILE A 80 9.52 -4.41 5.53
CA ILE A 80 8.14 -4.19 5.04
C ILE A 80 8.07 -2.89 4.23
N ILE A 81 8.84 -1.88 4.64
CA ILE A 81 8.98 -0.60 3.92
C ILE A 81 10.46 -0.33 3.65
N GLU A 82 10.72 0.56 2.70
CA GLU A 82 12.06 1.01 2.35
C GLU A 82 12.11 2.54 2.19
N VAL A 83 13.32 3.10 2.28
CA VAL A 83 13.55 4.51 1.98
C VAL A 83 13.66 4.65 0.48
N VAL A 84 12.85 5.54 -0.10
CA VAL A 84 12.89 5.85 -1.53
C VAL A 84 14.25 6.45 -1.89
N PRO A 85 14.97 5.92 -2.90
CA PRO A 85 16.23 6.50 -3.38
C PRO A 85 16.07 7.94 -3.87
N ASP A 86 17.10 8.76 -3.70
CA ASP A 86 17.05 10.19 -4.05
C ASP A 86 16.73 10.43 -5.54
N ASP A 87 17.15 9.52 -6.43
CA ASP A 87 16.89 9.57 -7.87
C ASP A 87 15.45 9.18 -8.26
N GLU A 88 14.68 8.62 -7.33
CA GLU A 88 13.29 8.24 -7.53
C GLU A 88 12.29 9.27 -6.97
N ILE A 89 12.76 10.23 -6.15
CA ILE A 89 11.90 11.22 -5.47
C ILE A 89 11.08 12.06 -6.45
N ASP A 90 11.65 12.40 -7.60
CA ASP A 90 11.02 13.25 -8.62
C ASP A 90 10.25 12.44 -9.69
N GLN A 91 10.18 11.12 -9.55
CA GLN A 91 9.40 10.28 -10.45
C GLN A 91 7.89 10.38 -10.17
N GLU A 92 7.08 9.89 -11.12
CA GLU A 92 5.62 9.89 -10.97
C GLU A 92 5.22 8.95 -9.83
N ALA A 93 4.90 9.54 -8.67
CA ALA A 93 4.52 8.81 -7.47
C ALA A 93 3.13 9.23 -6.98
N HIS A 94 2.43 8.26 -6.38
CA HIS A 94 1.18 8.49 -5.68
C HIS A 94 1.35 8.15 -4.19
N TYR A 95 1.12 9.15 -3.35
CA TYR A 95 1.35 9.07 -1.92
C TYR A 95 0.08 8.62 -1.21
N LEU A 96 0.17 7.53 -0.44
CA LEU A 96 -0.98 7.02 0.29
C LEU A 96 -1.23 7.86 1.54
N PRO A 97 -2.43 8.47 1.68
CA PRO A 97 -2.75 9.24 2.87
C PRO A 97 -2.93 8.32 4.06
N HIS A 98 -2.57 8.85 5.24
CA HIS A 98 -2.66 8.05 6.44
C HIS A 98 -3.02 8.74 7.72
N ARG A 99 -3.49 7.90 8.66
CA ARG A 99 -3.81 8.28 10.03
C ARG A 99 -3.33 7.23 11.03
N GLY A 100 -2.98 7.68 12.23
CA GLY A 100 -2.78 6.79 13.37
C GLY A 100 -4.11 6.33 13.94
N VAL A 101 -4.31 5.01 14.04
CA VAL A 101 -5.46 4.39 14.69
C VAL A 101 -4.99 3.74 15.98
N VAL A 102 -5.57 4.17 17.10
CA VAL A 102 -5.36 3.56 18.41
C VAL A 102 -6.45 2.53 18.65
N LYS A 103 -6.05 1.29 18.95
CA LYS A 103 -6.98 0.21 19.32
C LYS A 103 -6.64 -0.31 20.70
N VAL A 104 -7.39 0.15 21.69
CA VAL A 104 -7.24 -0.26 23.09
C VAL A 104 -7.53 -1.76 23.22
N GLY A 105 -6.62 -2.51 23.87
CA GLY A 105 -6.73 -3.96 24.08
C GLY A 105 -6.18 -4.84 22.96
N SER A 106 -5.44 -4.25 22.01
CA SER A 106 -4.72 -4.98 20.95
C SER A 106 -3.25 -5.22 21.36
N THR A 107 -2.63 -6.28 20.83
CA THR A 107 -1.17 -6.50 20.96
C THR A 107 -0.38 -5.39 20.26
N THR A 108 -0.94 -4.82 19.19
CA THR A 108 -0.43 -3.63 18.50
C THR A 108 -1.42 -2.49 18.72
N SER A 109 -1.19 -1.70 19.77
CA SER A 109 -2.12 -0.67 20.24
C SER A 109 -2.22 0.54 19.31
N LEU A 110 -1.20 0.80 18.49
CA LEU A 110 -1.13 1.91 17.56
C LEU A 110 -0.65 1.39 16.19
N ARG A 111 -1.36 1.78 15.13
CA ARG A 111 -0.95 1.41 13.76
C ARG A 111 -1.32 2.47 12.74
N PRO A 112 -0.54 2.61 11.67
CA PRO A 112 -0.94 3.36 10.50
C PRO A 112 -2.12 2.68 9.76
N ASP A 113 -3.12 3.47 9.39
CA ASP A 113 -4.28 3.07 8.59
C ASP A 113 -4.28 3.84 7.28
N TRP A 114 -4.08 3.13 6.18
CA TRP A 114 -4.08 3.66 4.82
C TRP A 114 -5.52 3.64 4.31
N GLY A 115 -6.27 4.71 4.61
CA GLY A 115 -7.66 4.83 4.14
C GLY A 115 -7.72 4.82 2.61
N ARG A 116 -8.85 4.35 2.05
CA ARG A 116 -9.12 4.52 0.61
C ARG A 116 -9.28 6.02 0.32
N SER A 117 -8.35 6.57 -0.47
CA SER A 117 -8.38 7.93 -1.01
C SER A 117 -9.49 8.11 -2.03
#